data_AF-A0A7Y1ZGX0-F1
#
_entry.id   AF-A0A7Y1ZGX0-F1
#
_cell.length_a   1.000
_cell.length_b   1.000
_cell.length_c   1.000
_cell.angle_alpha   90.00
_cell.angle_beta   90.00
_cell.angle_gamma   90.00
#
_symmetry.space_group_name_H-M   'P 1'
#
loop_
_entity.id
_entity.type
_entity.pdbx_description
1 polymer ?
#
loop_
_entity_poly.entity_id
_entity_poly.type
_entity_poly.pdbx_seq_one_letter_code
_entity_poly.pdbx_strand_id
1 'polypeptide(L)'
;MPTFKLQPGQYGLMGIPDSGYSMKVGAALHYKGLDYRWLHRFRYRKAFQAHAKVQLIPMLFMPDGSVMQDSTPILDMLEERYQEPAIHPTDPALRFLSILLEEYGDEWGNKLMFHYRWGYPADQRHRGRSLAAATMGGVTFDWLGRLVAPLVAP
;
A
#
# COMPACT_ATOMS: atom_id res chain seq x y z
N MET A 1 -2.78 -18.37 11.72
CA MET A 1 -2.81 -17.19 10.83
C MET A 1 -1.45 -16.50 10.89
N PRO A 2 -0.93 -15.99 9.78
CA PRO A 2 0.44 -15.48 9.73
C PRO A 2 0.57 -14.21 10.56
N THR A 3 1.52 -14.22 11.49
CA THR A 3 2.08 -13.02 12.12
C THR A 3 3.30 -12.58 11.31
N PHE A 4 3.70 -11.32 11.44
CA PHE A 4 4.96 -10.83 10.89
C PHE A 4 5.85 -10.36 12.04
N LYS A 5 7.15 -10.44 11.81
CA LYS A 5 8.18 -9.80 12.62
C LYS A 5 8.98 -8.89 11.71
N LEU A 6 9.28 -7.69 12.21
CA LEU A 6 10.20 -6.76 11.58
C LEU A 6 11.56 -6.91 12.26
N GLN A 7 12.64 -6.69 11.51
CA GLN A 7 13.97 -6.59 12.10
C GLN A 7 14.10 -5.29 12.89
N PRO A 8 15.05 -5.18 13.84
CA PRO A 8 15.34 -3.91 14.50
C PRO A 8 15.64 -2.82 13.46
N GLY A 9 14.96 -1.67 13.57
CA GLY A 9 15.12 -0.55 12.63
C GLY A 9 14.35 -0.68 11.31
N GLN A 10 13.69 -1.81 11.04
CA GLN A 10 12.97 -2.05 9.78
C GLN A 10 11.52 -1.55 9.84
N TYR A 11 11.07 -0.92 8.76
CA TYR A 11 9.67 -0.52 8.56
C TYR A 11 8.81 -1.68 8.05
N GLY A 12 7.51 -1.66 8.30
CA GLY A 12 6.55 -2.57 7.68
C GLY A 12 5.53 -1.81 6.83
N LEU A 13 5.54 -1.98 5.51
CA LEU A 13 4.54 -1.35 4.64
C LEU A 13 3.44 -2.35 4.32
N MET A 14 2.25 -2.14 4.90
CA MET A 14 1.07 -2.94 4.60
C MET A 14 0.23 -2.34 3.48
N GLY A 15 0.07 -3.10 2.40
CA GLY A 15 -0.65 -2.67 1.21
C GLY A 15 -0.89 -3.79 0.20
N ILE A 16 -1.25 -3.39 -1.02
CA ILE A 16 -1.30 -4.25 -2.20
C ILE A 16 -0.69 -3.48 -3.39
N PRO A 17 -0.03 -4.16 -4.35
CA PRO A 17 0.58 -3.48 -5.50
C PRO A 17 -0.42 -2.69 -6.34
N ASP A 18 -1.69 -3.09 -6.30
CA ASP A 18 -2.78 -2.38 -6.95
C ASP A 18 -3.15 -1.05 -6.26
N SER A 19 -2.64 -0.73 -5.09
CA SER A 19 -2.95 0.56 -4.47
C SER A 19 -1.88 1.56 -4.86
N GLY A 20 -2.25 2.57 -5.66
CA GLY A 20 -1.35 3.68 -5.99
C GLY A 20 -0.79 4.35 -4.74
N TYR A 21 -1.63 4.51 -3.71
CA TYR A 21 -1.24 5.02 -2.40
C TYR A 21 -0.21 4.13 -1.68
N SER A 22 -0.33 2.80 -1.78
CA SER A 22 0.69 1.88 -1.23
C SER A 22 2.00 1.96 -1.99
N MET A 23 1.94 2.08 -3.32
CA MET A 23 3.13 2.22 -4.15
C MET A 23 3.83 3.56 -3.92
N LYS A 24 3.07 4.65 -3.70
CA LYS A 24 3.57 5.98 -3.32
C LYS A 24 4.44 5.92 -2.05
N VAL A 25 3.94 5.30 -0.97
CA VAL A 25 4.73 5.13 0.27
C VAL A 25 5.94 4.22 0.04
N GLY A 26 5.77 3.11 -0.70
CA GLY A 26 6.89 2.22 -1.01
C GLY A 26 8.01 2.90 -1.80
N ALA A 27 7.64 3.75 -2.77
CA ALA A 27 8.58 4.55 -3.54
C ALA A 27 9.33 5.55 -2.66
N ALA A 28 8.66 6.22 -1.72
CA ALA A 28 9.29 7.14 -0.79
C ALA A 28 10.27 6.44 0.16
N LEU A 29 9.89 5.28 0.72
CA LEU A 29 10.79 4.46 1.55
C LEU A 29 12.05 4.06 0.77
N HIS A 30 11.86 3.62 -0.49
CA HIS A 30 12.98 3.24 -1.36
C HIS A 30 13.87 4.44 -1.71
N TYR A 31 13.29 5.58 -2.11
CA TYR A 31 14.01 6.80 -2.45
C TYR A 31 14.86 7.30 -1.27
N LYS A 32 14.33 7.18 -0.04
CA LYS A 32 15.05 7.53 1.19
C LYS A 32 16.03 6.46 1.69
N GLY A 33 16.16 5.33 1.01
CA GLY A 33 17.05 4.23 1.40
C GLY A 33 16.65 3.53 2.70
N LEU A 34 15.37 3.57 3.08
CA LEU A 34 14.86 2.98 4.32
C LEU A 34 14.55 1.50 4.11
N ASP A 35 15.07 0.64 5.00
CA ASP A 35 14.76 -0.78 4.97
C ASP A 35 13.30 -1.00 5.38
N TYR A 36 12.56 -1.74 4.55
CA TYR A 36 11.17 -2.05 4.82
C TYR A 36 10.77 -3.44 4.31
N ARG A 37 9.85 -4.05 5.04
CA ARG A 37 9.19 -5.29 4.66
C ARG A 37 7.82 -4.99 4.05
N TRP A 38 7.56 -5.51 2.86
CA TRP A 38 6.23 -5.50 2.27
C TRP A 38 5.30 -6.51 2.97
N LEU A 39 4.15 -6.03 3.43
CA LEU A 39 3.14 -6.82 4.13
C LEU A 39 1.85 -6.82 3.31
N HIS A 40 1.52 -7.96 2.70
CA HIS A 40 0.30 -8.02 1.89
C HIS A 40 -0.97 -7.91 2.76
N ARG A 41 -1.83 -6.91 2.49
CA ARG A 41 -3.03 -6.58 3.29
C ARG A 41 -3.95 -7.77 3.54
N PHE A 42 -4.15 -8.66 2.56
CA PHE A 42 -5.06 -9.80 2.72
C PHE A 42 -4.42 -10.95 3.51
N ARG A 43 -3.09 -11.11 3.43
CA ARG A 43 -2.34 -12.12 4.19
C ARG A 43 -2.34 -11.79 5.68
N TYR A 44 -2.19 -10.51 6.01
CA TYR A 44 -2.09 -10.03 7.40
C TYR A 44 -3.39 -9.35 7.89
N ARG A 45 -4.55 -9.89 7.51
CA ARG A 45 -5.88 -9.31 7.79
C ARG A 45 -6.12 -9.01 9.27
N LYS A 46 -5.70 -9.88 10.20
CA LYS A 46 -5.88 -9.64 11.64
C LYS A 46 -5.07 -8.44 12.13
N ALA A 47 -3.83 -8.31 11.67
CA ALA A 47 -3.00 -7.15 12.00
C ALA A 47 -3.56 -5.87 11.38
N PHE A 48 -4.11 -5.95 10.15
CA PHE A 48 -4.85 -4.84 9.55
C PHE A 48 -6.03 -4.43 10.44
N GLN A 49 -6.91 -5.36 10.80
CA GLN A 49 -8.09 -5.09 11.63
C GLN A 49 -7.76 -4.54 13.02
N ALA A 50 -6.62 -4.94 13.60
CA ALA A 50 -6.21 -4.50 14.92
C ALA A 50 -5.72 -3.05 14.96
N HIS A 51 -5.15 -2.53 13.86
CA HIS A 51 -4.53 -1.20 13.83
C HIS A 51 -5.27 -0.19 12.93
N ALA A 52 -6.07 -0.68 11.98
CA ALA A 52 -6.81 0.16 11.05
C ALA A 52 -7.87 0.99 11.78
N LYS A 53 -7.66 2.31 11.83
CA LYS A 53 -8.66 3.31 12.23
C LYS A 53 -9.75 3.43 11.16
N VAL A 54 -9.36 3.30 9.89
CA VAL A 54 -10.24 3.27 8.72
C VAL A 54 -9.86 2.09 7.82
N GLN A 55 -10.83 1.55 7.07
CA GLN A 55 -10.62 0.38 6.19
C GLN A 55 -9.87 0.74 4.89
N LEU A 56 -8.77 1.47 5.01
CA LEU A 56 -7.94 1.97 3.92
C LEU A 56 -6.48 1.53 4.09
N ILE A 57 -5.80 1.38 2.96
CA ILE A 57 -4.36 1.14 2.84
C ILE A 57 -3.74 2.36 2.13
N PRO A 58 -2.44 2.67 2.36
CA PRO A 58 -1.46 1.89 3.12
C PRO A 58 -1.58 2.00 4.65
N MET A 59 -0.89 1.09 5.33
CA MET A 59 -0.49 1.29 6.73
C MET A 59 1.03 1.11 6.85
N LEU A 60 1.69 2.01 7.58
CA LEU A 60 3.12 1.93 7.87
C LEU A 60 3.32 1.57 9.34
N PHE A 61 3.97 0.44 9.57
CA PHE A 61 4.45 0.01 10.88
C PHE A 61 5.86 0.55 11.09
N MET A 62 6.03 1.33 12.14
CA MET A 62 7.27 2.01 12.49
C MET A 62 8.19 1.08 13.30
N PRO A 63 9.52 1.31 13.28
CA PRO A 63 10.46 0.51 14.08
C PRO A 63 10.22 0.57 15.59
N ASP A 64 9.62 1.65 16.09
CA ASP A 64 9.25 1.84 17.50
C ASP A 64 7.92 1.15 17.90
N GLY A 65 7.28 0.46 16.94
CA GLY A 65 6.01 -0.23 17.14
C GLY A 65 4.76 0.63 16.92
N SER A 66 4.90 1.93 16.66
CA SER A 66 3.77 2.79 16.28
C SER A 66 3.29 2.47 14.86
N VAL A 67 2.05 2.85 14.54
CA VAL A 67 1.43 2.56 13.23
C VAL A 67 0.74 3.80 12.70
N MET A 68 0.98 4.12 11.43
CA MET A 68 0.35 5.21 10.70
C MET A 68 -0.46 4.68 9.52
N GLN A 69 -1.50 5.43 9.15
CA GLN A 69 -2.29 5.21 7.93
C GLN A 69 -2.32 6.50 7.11
N ASP A 70 -2.76 6.35 5.86
CA ASP A 70 -2.86 7.41 4.87
C ASP A 70 -1.50 7.80 4.28
N SER A 71 -1.43 7.89 2.95
CA SER A 71 -0.15 8.06 2.26
C SER A 71 0.46 9.43 2.49
N THR A 72 -0.33 10.50 2.49
CA THR A 72 0.19 11.87 2.61
C THR A 72 0.78 12.15 4.00
N PRO A 73 0.08 11.86 5.12
CA PRO A 73 0.68 12.01 6.45
C PRO A 73 1.88 11.10 6.69
N ILE A 74 1.92 9.93 6.05
CA ILE A 74 3.09 9.06 6.08
C ILE A 74 4.28 9.73 5.37
N LEU A 75 4.07 10.30 4.18
CA LEU A 75 5.13 11.02 3.46
C LEU A 75 5.64 12.23 4.24
N ASP A 76 4.75 13.03 4.81
CA ASP A 76 5.11 14.20 5.62
C ASP A 76 5.98 13.80 6.81
N MET A 77 5.60 12.74 7.53
CA MET A 77 6.39 12.21 8.65
C MET A 77 7.76 11.71 8.18
N LEU A 78 7.84 11.05 7.03
CA LEU A 78 9.11 10.59 6.46
C LEU A 78 10.01 11.77 6.04
N GLU A 79 9.46 12.84 5.48
CA GLU A 79 10.20 14.08 5.17
C GLU A 79 10.72 14.76 6.43
N GLU A 80 9.90 14.88 7.48
CA GLU A 80 10.30 15.49 8.75
C GLU A 80 11.43 14.70 9.42
N ARG A 81 11.31 13.36 9.44
CA ARG A 81 12.27 12.46 10.10
C ARG A 81 13.56 12.28 9.30
N TYR A 82 13.47 12.30 7.97
CA TYR A 82 14.59 12.04 7.07
C TYR A 82 14.66 13.15 6.03
N GLN A 83 15.36 14.22 6.37
CA GLN A 83 15.44 15.42 5.52
C GLN A 83 16.20 15.16 4.21
N GLU A 84 17.06 14.15 4.15
CA GLU A 84 17.85 13.81 2.96
C GLU A 84 17.74 12.33 2.58
N PRO A 85 17.55 11.98 1.29
CA PRO A 85 17.24 12.91 0.21
C PRO A 85 15.81 13.49 0.37
N ALA A 86 15.67 14.79 0.13
CA ALA A 86 14.38 15.48 0.16
C ALA A 86 13.50 15.04 -1.01
N ILE A 87 12.20 14.82 -0.77
CA ILE A 87 11.20 14.58 -1.82
C ILE A 87 10.87 15.89 -2.52
N HIS A 88 10.85 17.00 -1.78
CA HIS A 88 10.49 18.31 -2.30
C HIS A 88 11.73 19.17 -2.64
N PRO A 89 11.73 19.88 -3.78
CA PRO A 89 12.72 20.92 -4.07
C PRO A 89 12.71 22.05 -3.03
N THR A 90 13.85 22.71 -2.83
CA THR A 90 13.97 23.87 -1.93
C THR A 90 13.46 25.17 -2.53
N ASP A 91 13.49 25.30 -3.87
CA ASP A 91 12.89 26.43 -4.58
C ASP A 91 11.37 26.48 -4.31
N PRO A 92 10.81 27.61 -3.84
CA PRO A 92 9.39 27.68 -3.48
C PRO A 92 8.42 27.38 -4.62
N ALA A 93 8.74 27.77 -5.86
CA ALA A 93 7.87 27.53 -7.01
C ALA A 93 7.86 26.05 -7.40
N LEU A 94 9.04 25.41 -7.41
CA LEU A 94 9.16 23.98 -7.65
C LEU A 94 8.56 23.15 -6.51
N ARG A 95 8.68 23.61 -5.26
CA ARG A 95 8.02 22.99 -4.11
C ARG A 95 6.50 23.04 -4.24
N PHE A 96 5.95 24.19 -4.64
CA PHE A 96 4.52 24.30 -4.92
C PHE A 96 4.07 23.31 -6.00
N LEU A 97 4.81 23.22 -7.12
CA LEU A 97 4.48 22.25 -8.18
C LEU A 97 4.57 20.80 -7.69
N SER A 98 5.57 20.48 -6.87
CA SER A 98 5.72 19.15 -6.27
C SER A 98 4.51 18.77 -5.41
N ILE A 99 4.05 19.68 -4.55
CA ILE A 99 2.86 19.48 -3.70
C ILE A 99 1.60 19.39 -4.58
N LEU A 100 1.46 20.26 -5.58
CA LEU A 100 0.30 20.24 -6.49
C LEU A 100 0.17 18.91 -7.23
N LEU A 101 1.28 18.33 -7.66
CA LEU A 101 1.30 17.02 -8.32
C LEU A 101 0.92 15.88 -7.36
N GLU A 102 1.36 15.98 -6.11
CA GLU A 102 1.01 15.03 -5.05
C GLU A 102 -0.50 15.06 -4.77
N GLU A 103 -1.07 16.24 -4.56
CA GLU A 103 -2.51 16.48 -4.36
C GLU A 103 -3.35 16.03 -5.57
N TYR A 104 -2.90 16.33 -6.79
CA TYR A 104 -3.57 15.87 -8.00
C TYR A 104 -3.59 14.34 -8.08
N GLY A 105 -2.49 13.68 -7.73
CA GLY A 105 -2.41 12.22 -7.68
C GLY A 105 -3.39 11.63 -6.67
N ASP A 106 -3.50 12.25 -5.49
CA ASP A 106 -4.35 11.78 -4.41
C ASP A 106 -5.85 11.91 -4.74
N GLU A 107 -6.23 13.06 -5.30
CA GLU A 107 -7.63 13.41 -5.55
C GLU A 107 -8.17 12.95 -6.91
N TRP A 108 -7.34 12.94 -7.96
CA TRP A 108 -7.77 12.60 -9.32
C TRP A 108 -7.25 11.26 -9.82
N GLY A 109 -6.08 10.82 -9.34
CA GLY A 109 -5.50 9.53 -9.72
C GLY A 109 -6.41 8.35 -9.37
N ASN A 110 -7.15 8.43 -8.26
CA ASN A 110 -8.12 7.40 -7.88
C ASN A 110 -9.27 7.25 -8.89
N LYS A 111 -9.74 8.32 -9.51
CA LYS A 111 -10.85 8.30 -10.47
C LYS A 111 -10.44 7.52 -11.72
N LEU A 112 -9.23 7.78 -12.21
CA LEU A 112 -8.63 7.03 -13.32
C LEU A 112 -8.44 5.55 -12.93
N MET A 113 -7.86 5.30 -11.75
CA MET A 113 -7.65 3.95 -11.23
C MET A 113 -8.96 3.15 -11.15
N PHE A 114 -10.05 3.73 -10.62
CA PHE A 114 -11.33 3.06 -10.52
C PHE A 114 -12.01 2.90 -11.89
N HIS A 115 -11.90 3.90 -12.77
CA HIS A 115 -12.44 3.81 -14.13
C HIS A 115 -11.84 2.63 -14.90
N TYR A 116 -10.51 2.50 -14.93
CA TYR A 116 -9.87 1.39 -15.64
C TYR A 116 -9.97 0.04 -14.91
N ARG A 117 -10.46 0.01 -13.67
CA ARG A 117 -10.74 -1.24 -12.96
C ARG A 117 -12.16 -1.73 -13.10
N TRP A 118 -13.10 -0.81 -13.24
CA TRP A 118 -14.53 -1.10 -13.11
C TRP A 118 -15.39 -0.51 -14.23
N GLY A 119 -14.82 0.23 -15.16
CA GLY A 119 -15.53 0.81 -16.30
C GLY A 119 -15.81 -0.20 -17.41
N TYR A 120 -14.91 -1.15 -17.65
CA TYR A 120 -15.02 -2.11 -18.73
C TYR A 120 -15.29 -3.54 -18.21
N PRO A 121 -16.14 -4.33 -18.89
CA PRO A 121 -16.48 -5.69 -18.42
C PRO A 121 -15.30 -6.64 -18.27
N ALA A 122 -14.26 -6.49 -19.10
CA ALA A 122 -13.05 -7.30 -19.00
C ALA A 122 -12.28 -7.00 -17.71
N ASP A 123 -12.08 -5.71 -17.41
CA ASP A 123 -11.37 -5.26 -16.21
C ASP A 123 -12.16 -5.62 -14.94
N GLN A 124 -13.48 -5.44 -14.93
CA GLN A 124 -14.34 -5.83 -13.82
C GLN A 124 -14.17 -7.32 -13.47
N ARG A 125 -14.19 -8.20 -14.48
CA ARG A 125 -14.00 -9.65 -14.28
C ARG A 125 -12.61 -9.97 -13.76
N HIS A 126 -11.59 -9.34 -14.34
CA HIS A 126 -10.22 -9.53 -13.88
C HIS A 126 -10.06 -9.08 -12.42
N ARG A 127 -10.43 -7.83 -12.11
CA ARG A 127 -10.32 -7.26 -10.77
C ARG A 127 -11.15 -7.99 -9.73
N GLY A 128 -12.36 -8.41 -10.07
CA GLY A 128 -13.22 -9.22 -9.21
C GLY A 128 -12.58 -10.56 -8.85
N ARG A 129 -12.02 -11.28 -9.84
CA ARG A 129 -11.29 -12.53 -9.61
C ARG A 129 -10.04 -12.33 -8.75
N SER A 130 -9.23 -11.31 -9.05
CA SER A 130 -8.02 -10.99 -8.29
C SER A 130 -8.34 -10.68 -6.82
N LEU A 131 -9.40 -9.90 -6.57
CA LEU A 131 -9.82 -9.55 -5.21
C LEU A 131 -10.37 -10.76 -4.44
N ALA A 132 -11.18 -11.60 -5.09
CA ALA A 132 -11.69 -12.84 -4.51
C ALA A 132 -10.54 -13.79 -4.17
N ALA A 133 -9.62 -14.02 -5.11
CA ALA A 133 -8.44 -14.84 -4.91
C ALA A 133 -7.54 -14.31 -3.77
N ALA A 134 -7.28 -13.00 -3.72
CA ALA A 134 -6.48 -12.39 -2.66
C ALA A 134 -7.14 -12.55 -1.28
N THR A 135 -8.47 -12.42 -1.22
CA THR A 135 -9.24 -12.60 0.01
C THR A 135 -9.22 -14.06 0.47
N MET A 136 -9.42 -15.01 -0.45
CA MET A 136 -9.39 -16.44 -0.16
C MET A 136 -7.99 -16.96 0.17
N GLY A 137 -6.95 -16.46 -0.50
CA GLY A 137 -5.54 -16.76 -0.23
C GLY A 137 -5.04 -16.23 1.12
N GLY A 138 -5.80 -15.35 1.79
CA GLY A 138 -5.60 -14.98 3.19
C GLY A 138 -6.36 -15.85 4.19
N VAL A 139 -7.25 -16.75 3.73
CA VAL A 139 -8.19 -17.54 4.54
C VAL A 139 -8.02 -19.06 4.37
N THR A 140 -7.33 -19.55 3.33
CA THR A 140 -7.27 -20.99 3.03
C THR A 140 -5.93 -21.64 3.38
N PHE A 141 -6.00 -22.85 3.94
CA PHE A 141 -4.86 -23.76 4.11
C PHE A 141 -4.04 -23.82 2.81
N ASP A 142 -2.73 -23.56 2.89
CA ASP A 142 -1.80 -23.44 1.76
C ASP A 142 -1.88 -24.60 0.74
N TRP A 143 -2.37 -25.79 1.14
CA TRP A 143 -2.51 -26.96 0.27
C TRP A 143 -3.81 -26.98 -0.54
N LEU A 144 -4.92 -26.45 -0.02
CA LEU A 144 -6.21 -26.39 -0.74
C LEU A 144 -6.18 -25.30 -1.81
N GLY A 145 -5.54 -24.16 -1.53
CA GLY A 145 -5.41 -23.06 -2.48
C GLY A 145 -4.71 -23.49 -3.78
N ARG A 146 -3.74 -24.41 -3.70
CA ARG A 146 -3.05 -24.97 -4.88
C ARG A 146 -3.93 -25.91 -5.72
N LEU A 147 -4.91 -26.58 -5.10
CA LEU A 147 -5.84 -27.48 -5.78
C LEU A 147 -7.04 -26.76 -6.39
N VAL A 148 -7.46 -25.64 -5.80
CA VAL A 148 -8.65 -24.91 -6.23
C VAL A 148 -8.33 -23.71 -7.14
N ALA A 149 -7.10 -23.19 -7.11
CA ALA A 149 -6.65 -22.12 -8.00
C ALA A 149 -6.91 -22.41 -9.51
N PRO A 150 -6.72 -23.65 -10.02
CA PRO A 150 -7.03 -23.98 -11.42
C PRO A 150 -8.53 -24.06 -11.73
N LEU A 151 -9.40 -24.20 -10.72
CA LEU A 151 -10.86 -24.31 -10.88
C LEU A 151 -11.57 -22.95 -10.83
N VAL A 152 -10.89 -21.91 -10.35
CA VAL A 152 -11.42 -20.54 -10.23
C VAL A 152 -10.75 -19.58 -11.24
N ALA A 153 -9.65 -19.99 -11.87
CA ALA A 153 -9.09 -19.33 -13.04
C ALA A 153 -9.78 -19.83 -14.33
N PRO A 154 -10.04 -18.97 -15.34
CA PRO A 154 -10.35 -19.44 -16.69
C PRO A 154 -9.13 -20.12 -17.33
#